data_AF-A0A6I2MBN1-F1
#
_entry.id   AF-A0A6I2MBN1-F1
#
_cell.length_a   1.000
_cell.length_b   1.000
_cell.length_c   1.000
_cell.angle_alpha   90.00
_cell.angle_beta   90.00
_cell.angle_gamma   90.00
#
_symmetry.space_group_name_H-M   'P 1'
#
loop_
_entity.id
_entity.type
_entity.pdbx_description
1 polymer ?
#
loop_
_entity_poly.entity_id
_entity_poly.type
_entity_poly.pdbx_seq_one_letter_code
_entity_poly.pdbx_strand_id
1 'polypeptide(L)'
;MNKWMRKTLVILFTIATFGMVAPPAALTVEEHSSEDSTAKLTNSDKHFFTDETAYWQQPKENSLSTFVAAAEVQSFQKFGDKIGTVIEDEFRQIILPQMEEAIKQYVDEHSDEDIRDLAISKKPADGKGEKIFHLYNKQTGQDVLRFHVRRDHPPKQGYWFNFHYHTHHDSFQKHHELGSIYWNQNMPPNWMTH
;
A
#
# COMPACT_ATOMS: atom_id res chain seq x y z
N MET A 1 -20.37 16.59 21.60
CA MET A 1 -19.75 17.64 22.47
C MET A 1 -20.45 18.97 22.19
N ASN A 2 -20.78 19.73 23.23
CA ASN A 2 -21.35 21.07 23.04
C ASN A 2 -20.39 21.91 22.18
N LYS A 3 -20.89 22.51 21.09
CA LYS A 3 -20.08 23.25 20.10
C LYS A 3 -19.18 24.32 20.75
N TRP A 4 -19.61 24.84 21.91
CA TRP A 4 -18.87 25.82 22.69
C TRP A 4 -17.60 25.26 23.35
N MET A 5 -17.63 24.05 23.93
CA MET A 5 -16.46 23.43 24.56
C MET A 5 -15.36 23.10 23.56
N ARG A 6 -15.75 22.71 22.34
CA ARG A 6 -14.80 22.40 21.25
C ARG A 6 -14.03 23.64 20.82
N LYS A 7 -14.72 24.79 20.70
CA LYS A 7 -14.09 26.07 20.36
C LYS A 7 -13.05 26.49 21.41
N THR A 8 -13.36 26.31 22.70
CA THR A 8 -12.43 26.62 23.80
C THR A 8 -11.18 25.75 23.74
N LEU A 9 -11.32 24.46 23.44
CA LEU A 9 -10.18 23.53 23.35
C LEU A 9 -9.23 23.88 22.20
N VAL A 10 -9.78 24.26 21.03
CA VAL A 10 -8.99 24.71 19.89
C VAL A 10 -8.22 25.99 20.22
N ILE A 11 -8.87 26.96 20.89
CA ILE A 11 -8.22 28.22 21.31
C ILE A 11 -7.08 27.94 22.30
N LEU A 12 -7.30 27.10 23.30
CA LEU A 12 -6.28 26.70 24.27
C LEU A 12 -5.08 26.02 23.60
N PHE A 13 -5.34 25.10 22.65
CA PHE A 13 -4.29 24.42 21.91
C PHE A 13 -3.45 25.40 21.08
N THR A 14 -4.09 26.34 20.40
CA THR A 14 -3.39 27.36 19.60
C THR A 14 -2.53 28.27 20.48
N ILE A 15 -3.02 28.66 21.67
CA ILE A 15 -2.23 29.47 22.61
C ILE A 15 -1.06 28.66 23.17
N ALA A 16 -1.29 27.43 23.61
CA ALA A 16 -0.26 26.57 24.18
C ALA A 16 0.86 26.22 23.19
N THR A 17 0.53 26.13 21.91
CA THR A 17 1.49 25.83 20.84
C THR A 17 2.02 27.08 20.13
N PHE A 18 1.64 28.28 20.57
CA PHE A 18 1.91 29.56 19.89
C PHE A 18 1.53 29.54 18.39
N GLY A 19 0.56 28.72 18.00
CA GLY A 19 0.19 28.52 16.60
C GLY A 19 1.26 27.83 15.74
N MET A 20 2.31 27.26 16.35
CA MET A 20 3.39 26.55 15.65
C MET A 20 2.96 25.15 15.19
N VAL A 21 1.93 24.57 15.82
CA VAL A 21 1.43 23.23 15.52
C VAL A 21 -0.07 23.32 15.22
N ALA A 22 -0.49 22.73 14.11
CA ALA A 22 -1.91 22.68 13.75
C ALA A 22 -2.68 21.79 14.75
N PRO A 23 -3.88 22.21 15.19
CA PRO A 23 -4.70 21.39 16.08
C PRO A 23 -5.08 20.05 15.42
N PRO A 24 -5.12 18.94 16.18
CA PRO A 24 -5.49 17.62 15.67
C PRO A 24 -6.79 17.64 14.89
N ALA A 25 -6.88 16.86 13.79
CA ALA A 25 -8.06 16.80 12.94
C ALA A 25 -9.36 16.46 13.70
N ALA A 26 -9.26 15.67 14.76
CA ALA A 26 -10.39 15.39 15.66
C ALA A 26 -11.04 16.67 16.24
N LEU A 27 -10.28 17.76 16.38
CA LEU A 27 -10.75 19.04 16.90
C LEU A 27 -11.34 19.98 15.82
N THR A 28 -11.10 19.71 14.54
CA THR A 28 -11.46 20.61 13.43
C THR A 28 -12.51 20.06 12.45
N VAL A 29 -12.87 18.77 12.50
CA VAL A 29 -13.93 18.18 11.66
C VAL A 29 -15.30 18.77 11.98
N GLU A 30 -15.84 19.64 11.12
CA GLU A 30 -17.26 20.03 11.16
C GLU A 30 -18.12 18.88 10.63
N GLU A 31 -19.10 18.47 11.43
CA GLU A 31 -20.09 17.46 11.05
C GLU A 31 -21.10 18.12 10.10
N HIS A 32 -20.95 17.87 8.80
CA HIS A 32 -21.96 18.23 7.82
C HIS A 32 -23.10 17.21 7.89
N SER A 33 -24.26 17.67 8.35
CA SER A 33 -25.52 16.95 8.24
C SER A 33 -25.99 16.97 6.80
N SER A 34 -25.91 15.84 6.10
CA SER A 34 -26.64 15.60 4.86
C SER A 34 -27.67 14.50 5.12
N GLU A 35 -28.93 14.92 5.16
CA GLU A 35 -30.10 14.05 5.13
C GLU A 35 -30.33 13.47 3.72
N ASP A 36 -30.91 12.28 3.74
CA ASP A 36 -31.71 11.59 2.72
C ASP A 36 -31.00 10.89 1.55
N SER A 37 -31.07 9.55 1.56
CA SER A 37 -31.84 8.80 0.55
C SER A 37 -31.95 7.35 0.99
N THR A 38 -33.17 6.98 1.34
CA THR A 38 -33.60 5.59 1.56
C THR A 38 -33.56 4.78 0.25
N ALA A 39 -32.91 3.61 0.28
CA ALA A 39 -33.17 2.54 -0.68
C ALA A 39 -32.97 1.18 -0.01
N LYS A 40 -34.08 0.51 0.31
CA LYS A 40 -34.15 -0.91 0.63
C LYS A 40 -34.09 -1.72 -0.66
N LEU A 41 -33.21 -2.72 -0.77
CA LEU A 41 -33.42 -3.99 -1.50
C LEU A 41 -32.42 -5.04 -0.94
N THR A 42 -32.87 -5.95 -0.08
CA THR A 42 -33.17 -7.39 -0.30
C THR A 42 -31.96 -8.34 -0.27
N ASN A 43 -32.15 -9.39 0.52
CA ASN A 43 -31.28 -10.47 0.96
C ASN A 43 -30.96 -11.52 -0.14
N SER A 44 -30.04 -12.45 0.19
CA SER A 44 -29.48 -13.59 -0.58
C SER A 44 -28.12 -13.26 -1.20
N ASP A 45 -27.00 -13.93 -0.87
CA ASP A 45 -26.82 -15.38 -0.75
C ASP A 45 -25.91 -15.82 0.41
N LYS A 46 -26.28 -16.99 0.95
CA LYS A 46 -25.54 -17.83 1.89
C LYS A 46 -24.71 -18.85 1.10
N HIS A 47 -23.72 -19.45 1.78
CA HIS A 47 -22.77 -20.49 1.34
C HIS A 47 -21.53 -19.87 0.65
N PHE A 48 -20.33 -19.95 1.22
CA PHE A 48 -19.62 -21.18 1.60
C PHE A 48 -18.99 -21.12 3.00
N PHE A 49 -19.33 -22.11 3.83
CA PHE A 49 -18.45 -22.55 4.91
C PHE A 49 -17.40 -23.48 4.29
N THR A 50 -16.12 -23.15 4.46
CA THR A 50 -15.07 -24.17 4.43
C THR A 50 -13.98 -23.76 5.41
N ASP A 51 -13.96 -24.52 6.50
CA ASP A 51 -12.83 -24.86 7.36
C ASP A 51 -12.24 -23.79 8.30
N GLU A 52 -13.00 -23.52 9.36
CA GLU A 52 -12.54 -22.97 10.62
C GLU A 52 -11.95 -24.10 11.50
N THR A 53 -10.84 -24.75 11.09
CA THR A 53 -10.03 -25.58 12.00
C THR A 53 -8.56 -25.85 11.59
N ALA A 54 -8.06 -25.31 10.47
CA ALA A 54 -6.69 -25.57 10.01
C ALA A 54 -5.70 -24.41 10.27
N TYR A 55 -5.73 -23.76 11.44
CA TYR A 55 -4.64 -22.88 11.90
C TYR A 55 -3.54 -23.72 12.59
N TRP A 56 -3.05 -24.75 11.91
CA TRP A 56 -1.72 -25.26 12.20
C TRP A 56 -0.73 -24.22 11.69
N GLN A 57 0.14 -23.76 12.60
CA GLN A 57 1.16 -22.73 12.37
C GLN A 57 1.78 -22.91 10.97
N GLN A 58 1.43 -22.01 10.03
CA GLN A 58 2.11 -21.99 8.75
C GLN A 58 3.57 -21.65 9.04
N PRO A 59 4.55 -22.47 8.62
CA PRO A 59 5.96 -22.14 8.73
C PRO A 59 6.23 -20.78 8.09
N LYS A 60 7.17 -20.00 8.63
CA LYS A 60 7.60 -18.69 8.06
C LYS A 60 7.89 -18.76 6.55
N GLU A 61 8.49 -19.86 6.10
CA GLU A 61 8.74 -20.19 4.69
C GLU A 61 7.45 -20.19 3.82
N ASN A 62 6.35 -20.71 4.35
CA ASN A 62 5.06 -20.70 3.67
C ASN A 62 4.46 -19.28 3.61
N SER A 63 4.75 -18.44 4.61
CA SER A 63 4.32 -17.04 4.62
C SER A 63 5.09 -16.20 3.60
N LEU A 64 6.41 -16.39 3.47
CA LEU A 64 7.23 -15.66 2.49
C LEU A 64 6.76 -15.94 1.06
N SER A 65 6.66 -17.20 0.66
CA SER A 65 6.20 -17.59 -0.67
C SER A 65 4.79 -17.05 -0.99
N THR A 66 3.90 -17.04 0.01
CA THR A 66 2.57 -16.43 -0.12
C THR A 66 2.65 -14.92 -0.36
N PHE A 67 3.53 -14.21 0.36
CA PHE A 67 3.73 -12.77 0.16
C PHE A 67 4.33 -12.46 -1.20
N VAL A 68 5.31 -13.22 -1.66
CA VAL A 68 5.94 -13.03 -2.98
C VAL A 68 4.93 -13.26 -4.10
N ALA A 69 4.12 -14.32 -4.01
CA ALA A 69 3.06 -14.57 -4.99
C ALA A 69 2.02 -13.43 -5.02
N ALA A 70 1.61 -12.93 -3.84
CA ALA A 70 0.69 -11.80 -3.76
C ALA A 70 1.31 -10.49 -4.27
N ALA A 71 2.60 -10.24 -3.99
CA ALA A 71 3.34 -9.09 -4.49
C ALA A 71 3.40 -9.07 -6.02
N GLU A 72 3.66 -10.23 -6.63
CA GLU A 72 3.63 -10.39 -8.08
C GLU A 72 2.25 -10.10 -8.65
N VAL A 73 1.19 -10.70 -8.10
CA VAL A 73 -0.19 -10.46 -8.55
C VAL A 73 -0.55 -8.97 -8.47
N GLN A 74 -0.23 -8.30 -7.35
CA GLN A 74 -0.49 -6.86 -7.22
C GLN A 74 0.34 -6.02 -8.20
N SER A 75 1.55 -6.45 -8.52
CA SER A 75 2.42 -5.78 -9.50
C SER A 75 1.85 -5.88 -10.92
N PHE A 76 1.44 -7.07 -11.37
CA PHE A 76 0.82 -7.20 -12.69
C PHE A 76 -0.56 -6.53 -12.77
N GLN A 77 -1.33 -6.55 -11.68
CA GLN A 77 -2.55 -5.76 -11.59
C GLN A 77 -2.27 -4.26 -11.77
N LYS A 78 -1.18 -3.74 -11.18
CA LYS A 78 -0.74 -2.35 -11.32
C LYS A 78 -0.37 -2.02 -12.76
N PHE A 79 0.40 -2.88 -13.40
CA PHE A 79 0.92 -2.63 -14.75
C PHE A 79 -0.21 -2.65 -15.78
N GLY A 80 -1.22 -3.51 -15.60
CA GLY A 80 -2.22 -3.79 -16.62
C GLY A 80 -1.61 -4.49 -17.83
N ASP A 81 -2.44 -4.82 -18.81
CA ASP A 81 -2.02 -5.71 -19.91
C ASP A 81 -0.98 -5.04 -20.82
N LYS A 82 -1.11 -3.73 -21.06
CA LYS A 82 -0.23 -2.98 -21.98
C LYS A 82 1.20 -2.84 -21.49
N ILE A 83 1.39 -2.59 -20.20
CA ILE A 83 2.74 -2.46 -19.64
C ILE A 83 3.24 -3.83 -19.19
N GLY A 84 2.38 -4.60 -18.52
CA GLY A 84 2.73 -5.89 -17.92
C GLY A 84 3.32 -6.86 -18.94
N THR A 85 2.70 -7.01 -20.11
CA THR A 85 3.19 -7.93 -21.16
C THR A 85 4.56 -7.56 -21.71
N VAL A 86 4.95 -6.29 -21.67
CA VAL A 86 6.23 -5.82 -22.22
C VAL A 86 7.36 -5.99 -21.21
N ILE A 87 7.08 -5.76 -19.93
CA ILE A 87 8.11 -5.77 -18.88
C ILE A 87 8.13 -7.05 -18.05
N GLU A 88 7.28 -8.04 -18.38
CA GLU A 88 7.08 -9.25 -17.58
C GLU A 88 8.38 -9.98 -17.25
N ASP A 89 9.18 -10.31 -18.26
CA ASP A 89 10.41 -11.08 -18.07
C ASP A 89 11.42 -10.31 -17.22
N GLU A 90 11.66 -9.04 -17.52
CA GLU A 90 12.59 -8.20 -16.76
C GLU A 90 12.10 -7.98 -15.31
N PHE A 91 10.79 -7.81 -15.11
CA PHE A 91 10.22 -7.66 -13.78
C PHE A 91 10.43 -8.94 -12.94
N ARG A 92 10.12 -10.11 -13.50
CA ARG A 92 10.28 -11.39 -12.81
C ARG A 92 11.74 -11.75 -12.53
N GLN A 93 12.65 -11.35 -13.41
CA GLN A 93 14.08 -11.69 -13.29
C GLN A 93 14.87 -10.71 -12.42
N ILE A 94 14.48 -9.43 -12.42
CA ILE A 94 15.28 -8.35 -11.80
C ILE A 94 14.57 -7.79 -10.57
N ILE A 95 13.29 -7.45 -10.67
CA ILE A 95 12.60 -6.67 -9.64
C ILE A 95 11.95 -7.56 -8.58
N LEU A 96 11.24 -8.61 -8.98
CA LEU A 96 10.55 -9.50 -8.05
C LEU A 96 11.50 -10.17 -7.04
N PRO A 97 12.70 -10.64 -7.42
CA PRO A 97 13.66 -11.19 -6.45
C PRO A 97 14.13 -10.15 -5.42
N GLN A 98 14.22 -8.87 -5.80
CA GLN A 98 14.58 -7.80 -4.86
C GLN A 98 13.43 -7.48 -3.91
N MET A 99 12.18 -7.56 -4.39
CA MET A 99 11.00 -7.47 -3.51
C MET A 99 10.95 -8.63 -2.51
N GLU A 100 11.21 -9.85 -2.98
CA GLU A 100 11.32 -11.03 -2.14
C GLU A 100 12.37 -10.85 -1.05
N GLU A 101 13.57 -10.41 -1.40
CA GLU A 101 14.64 -10.16 -0.43
C GLU A 101 14.24 -9.11 0.62
N ALA A 102 13.62 -8.00 0.21
CA ALA A 102 13.14 -6.98 1.14
C ALA A 102 12.04 -7.51 2.09
N ILE A 103 11.14 -8.36 1.60
CA ILE A 103 10.11 -9.01 2.42
C ILE A 103 10.76 -10.03 3.35
N LYS A 104 11.70 -10.83 2.86
CA LYS A 104 12.42 -11.85 3.62
C LYS A 104 13.19 -11.24 4.77
N GLN A 105 13.92 -10.15 4.55
CA GLN A 105 14.63 -9.42 5.61
C GLN A 105 13.67 -8.99 6.73
N TYR A 106 12.52 -8.42 6.37
CA TYR A 106 11.50 -8.06 7.35
C TYR A 106 10.96 -9.30 8.10
N VAL A 107 10.69 -10.40 7.38
CA VAL A 107 10.15 -11.64 7.96
C VAL A 107 11.13 -12.29 8.95
N ASP A 108 12.42 -12.26 8.63
CA ASP A 108 13.49 -12.85 9.44
C ASP A 108 13.74 -12.06 10.73
N GLU A 109 13.54 -10.75 10.70
CA GLU A 109 13.73 -9.83 11.85
C GLU A 109 12.58 -9.88 12.88
N HIS A 110 11.44 -10.48 12.54
CA HIS A 110 10.23 -10.44 13.36
C HIS A 110 9.80 -11.84 13.84
N SER A 111 8.98 -11.87 14.91
CA SER A 111 8.51 -13.14 15.47
C SER A 111 7.44 -13.78 14.59
N ASP A 112 7.26 -15.10 14.67
CA ASP A 112 6.20 -15.81 13.93
C ASP A 112 4.80 -15.24 14.19
N GLU A 113 4.56 -14.71 15.39
CA GLU A 113 3.30 -14.06 15.76
C GLU A 113 3.09 -12.77 14.97
N ASP A 114 4.12 -11.91 14.91
CA ASP A 114 4.07 -10.67 14.11
C ASP A 114 3.80 -10.96 12.63
N ILE A 115 4.42 -12.01 12.09
CA ILE A 115 4.26 -12.40 10.67
C ILE A 115 2.84 -12.87 10.36
N ARG A 116 2.17 -13.59 11.28
CA ARG A 116 0.79 -14.07 11.08
C ARG A 116 -0.20 -12.94 10.90
N ASP A 117 0.09 -11.80 11.53
CA ASP A 117 -0.74 -10.61 11.44
C ASP A 117 -0.40 -9.71 10.25
N LEU A 118 0.58 -10.05 9.42
CA LEU A 118 0.86 -9.31 8.20
C LEU A 118 -0.12 -9.62 7.07
N ALA A 119 -0.35 -8.62 6.22
CA ALA A 119 -1.11 -8.74 4.98
C ALA A 119 -0.56 -7.79 3.91
N ILE A 120 -0.80 -8.15 2.65
CA ILE A 120 -0.53 -7.28 1.50
C ILE A 120 -1.79 -6.52 1.12
N SER A 121 -1.67 -5.20 0.99
CA SER A 121 -2.76 -4.34 0.56
C SER A 121 -3.17 -4.68 -0.87
N LYS A 122 -4.47 -4.80 -1.10
CA LYS A 122 -5.03 -4.95 -2.45
C LYS A 122 -5.27 -3.56 -3.07
N LYS A 123 -5.54 -3.53 -4.37
CA LYS A 123 -5.88 -2.33 -5.15
C LYS A 123 -4.69 -1.36 -5.28
N PRO A 124 -3.78 -1.63 -6.23
CA PRO A 124 -2.75 -0.67 -6.60
C PRO A 124 -3.35 0.66 -7.02
N ALA A 125 -2.57 1.75 -6.93
CA ALA A 125 -3.04 3.04 -7.41
C ALA A 125 -3.15 3.04 -8.95
N ASP A 126 -4.20 3.65 -9.49
CA ASP A 126 -4.42 3.76 -10.93
C ASP A 126 -3.72 4.99 -11.53
N GLY A 127 -3.89 5.19 -12.84
CA GLY A 127 -3.52 6.43 -13.52
C GLY A 127 -2.00 6.70 -13.48
N LYS A 128 -1.62 7.65 -12.62
CA LYS A 128 -0.22 8.08 -12.41
C LYS A 128 0.32 7.74 -11.02
N GLY A 129 -0.49 7.19 -10.12
CA GLY A 129 -0.07 6.94 -8.74
C GLY A 129 1.09 5.95 -8.66
N GLU A 130 1.87 5.99 -7.59
CA GLU A 130 3.11 5.20 -7.47
C GLU A 130 2.89 3.87 -6.73
N LYS A 131 1.96 3.84 -5.77
CA LYS A 131 1.66 2.66 -4.96
C LYS A 131 1.39 1.42 -5.84
N ILE A 132 2.16 0.36 -5.60
CA ILE A 132 1.86 -0.99 -6.07
C ILE A 132 1.08 -1.71 -4.97
N PHE A 133 1.74 -1.96 -3.84
CA PHE A 133 1.14 -2.57 -2.66
C PHE A 133 1.91 -2.17 -1.40
N HIS A 134 1.27 -2.32 -0.25
CA HIS A 134 1.89 -2.14 1.06
C HIS A 134 1.81 -3.47 1.82
N LEU A 135 2.88 -3.84 2.53
CA LEU A 135 2.82 -4.85 3.58
C LEU A 135 2.45 -4.13 4.86
N TYR A 136 1.44 -4.61 5.58
CA TYR A 136 0.91 -3.95 6.76
C TYR A 136 0.47 -4.95 7.82
N ASN A 137 0.48 -4.54 9.09
CA ASN A 137 -0.06 -5.33 10.19
C ASN A 137 -1.59 -5.16 10.25
N LYS A 138 -2.33 -6.27 10.21
CA LYS A 138 -3.81 -6.29 10.21
C LYS A 138 -4.43 -5.80 11.52
N GLN A 139 -3.76 -6.01 12.65
CA GLN A 139 -4.26 -5.61 13.97
C GLN A 139 -4.18 -4.10 14.17
N THR A 140 -3.04 -3.51 13.78
CA THR A 140 -2.80 -2.07 13.97
C THR A 140 -3.20 -1.23 12.77
N GLY A 141 -3.32 -1.83 11.59
CA GLY A 141 -3.52 -1.13 10.31
C GLY A 141 -2.29 -0.34 9.86
N GLN A 142 -1.13 -0.53 10.49
CA GLN A 142 0.10 0.20 10.17
C GLN A 142 0.89 -0.50 9.07
N ASP A 143 1.30 0.27 8.07
CA ASP A 143 2.25 -0.19 7.06
C ASP A 143 3.59 -0.51 7.70
N VAL A 144 4.29 -1.48 7.13
CA VAL A 144 5.66 -1.87 7.54
C VAL A 144 6.64 -1.74 6.38
N LEU A 145 6.18 -2.10 5.17
CA LEU A 145 6.87 -1.88 3.91
C LEU A 145 5.88 -1.31 2.88
N ARG A 146 6.34 -0.38 2.04
CA ARG A 146 5.53 0.19 0.96
C ARG A 146 6.26 0.04 -0.37
N PHE A 147 5.73 -0.76 -1.28
CA PHE A 147 6.32 -1.00 -2.61
C PHE A 147 5.66 -0.13 -3.68
N HIS A 148 6.48 0.60 -4.41
CA HIS A 148 6.07 1.67 -5.32
C HIS A 148 6.84 1.58 -6.65
N VAL A 149 6.24 2.15 -7.70
CA VAL A 149 6.86 2.30 -9.02
C VAL A 149 6.65 3.72 -9.53
N ARG A 150 7.75 4.37 -9.92
CA ARG A 150 7.76 5.67 -10.57
C ARG A 150 7.96 5.53 -12.08
N ARG A 151 7.50 6.55 -12.80
CA ARG A 151 7.82 6.73 -14.21
C ARG A 151 8.83 7.84 -14.33
N ASP A 152 10.06 7.47 -14.60
CA ASP A 152 11.14 8.42 -14.74
C ASP A 152 11.35 8.74 -16.22
N HIS A 153 11.73 9.99 -16.49
CA HIS A 153 12.12 10.43 -17.83
C HIS A 153 13.42 11.24 -17.73
N PRO A 154 14.56 10.58 -17.50
CA PRO A 154 15.84 11.27 -17.48
C PRO A 154 16.13 11.90 -18.86
N PRO A 155 16.76 13.08 -18.91
CA PRO A 155 17.02 13.78 -20.17
C PRO A 155 17.76 12.89 -21.18
N LYS A 156 17.19 12.76 -22.38
CA LYS A 156 17.75 11.98 -23.52
C LYS A 156 17.87 10.47 -23.29
N GLN A 157 17.21 9.91 -22.27
CA GLN A 157 17.29 8.47 -21.97
C GLN A 157 15.96 7.73 -22.18
N GLY A 158 14.92 8.41 -22.65
CA GLY A 158 13.57 7.85 -22.74
C GLY A 158 12.93 7.64 -21.37
N TYR A 159 11.89 6.83 -21.32
CA TYR A 159 11.09 6.54 -20.14
C TYR A 159 11.53 5.24 -19.47
N TRP A 160 11.50 5.26 -18.13
CA TRP A 160 11.91 4.17 -17.27
C TRP A 160 10.86 3.93 -16.18
N PHE A 161 10.73 2.69 -15.74
CA PHE A 161 10.00 2.34 -14.53
C PHE A 161 11.00 2.10 -13.41
N ASN A 162 10.99 2.96 -12.39
CA ASN A 162 11.88 2.87 -11.24
C ASN A 162 11.12 2.28 -10.06
N PHE A 163 11.55 1.10 -9.61
CA PHE A 163 10.95 0.35 -8.52
C PHE A 163 11.71 0.62 -7.24
N HIS A 164 10.98 0.87 -6.17
CA HIS A 164 11.56 1.10 -4.85
C HIS A 164 10.57 0.71 -3.76
N TYR A 165 11.09 0.61 -2.54
CA TYR A 165 10.26 0.48 -1.35
C TYR A 165 10.63 1.50 -0.29
N HIS A 166 9.69 1.70 0.63
CA HIS A 166 9.89 2.47 1.85
C HIS A 166 9.68 1.55 3.04
N THR A 167 10.39 1.80 4.14
CA THR A 167 10.29 1.00 5.36
C THR A 167 9.95 1.87 6.57
N HIS A 168 9.21 1.30 7.52
CA HIS A 168 8.88 1.97 8.77
C HIS A 168 10.14 2.33 9.59
N HIS A 169 11.26 1.61 9.42
CA HIS A 169 12.52 1.88 10.14
C HIS A 169 13.08 3.29 9.92
N ASP A 170 12.79 3.90 8.76
CA ASP A 170 13.16 5.29 8.45
C ASP A 170 11.95 6.22 8.35
N SER A 171 10.82 5.83 8.93
CA SER A 171 9.55 6.57 8.84
C SER A 171 9.11 6.81 7.38
N PHE A 172 9.42 5.85 6.51
CA PHE A 172 9.11 5.84 5.08
C PHE A 172 9.74 7.00 4.28
N GLN A 173 10.86 7.56 4.75
CA GLN A 173 11.48 8.73 4.11
C GLN A 173 12.42 8.36 2.96
N LYS A 174 13.11 7.21 3.04
CA LYS A 174 14.05 6.82 1.99
C LYS A 174 13.36 6.00 0.92
N HIS A 175 13.81 6.18 -0.32
CA HIS A 175 13.51 5.28 -1.43
C HIS A 175 14.62 4.23 -1.49
N HIS A 176 14.33 3.01 -1.04
CA HIS A 176 15.24 1.88 -1.18
C HIS A 176 15.04 1.29 -2.57
N GLU A 177 16.04 1.44 -3.43
CA GLU A 177 15.94 1.05 -4.84
C GLU A 177 15.88 -0.47 -5.01
N LEU A 178 14.92 -0.94 -5.81
CA LEU A 178 14.77 -2.34 -6.21
C LEU A 178 15.29 -2.58 -7.64
N GLY A 179 15.40 -1.52 -8.43
CA GLY A 179 15.89 -1.55 -9.80
C GLY A 179 15.04 -0.70 -10.74
N SER A 180 15.46 -0.66 -12.00
CA SER A 180 14.77 0.10 -13.04
C SER A 180 14.65 -0.72 -14.33
N ILE A 181 13.51 -0.60 -15.00
CA ILE A 181 13.23 -1.24 -16.29
C ILE A 181 13.07 -0.16 -17.35
N TYR A 182 13.72 -0.33 -18.50
CA TYR A 182 13.55 0.59 -19.63
C TYR A 182 12.18 0.34 -20.29
N TRP A 183 11.44 1.41 -20.58
CA TRP A 183 10.20 1.30 -21.33
C TRP A 183 10.42 1.56 -22.82
N ASN A 184 10.62 2.84 -23.18
CA ASN A 184 10.70 3.29 -24.56
C ASN A 184 11.08 4.79 -24.61
N GLN A 185 11.34 5.32 -25.81
CA GLN A 185 11.39 6.76 -26.06
C GLN A 185 10.01 7.42 -25.93
N ASN A 186 8.93 6.70 -26.23
CA ASN A 186 7.56 7.20 -26.10
C ASN A 186 7.05 7.11 -24.66
N MET A 187 6.20 8.06 -24.28
CA MET A 187 5.57 8.06 -22.95
C MET A 187 4.76 6.76 -22.74
N PRO A 188 4.95 6.05 -21.61
CA PRO A 188 4.14 4.87 -21.30
C PRO A 188 2.68 5.27 -21.06
N PRO A 189 1.73 4.34 -21.28
CA PRO A 189 0.34 4.57 -20.91
C PRO A 189 0.20 4.73 -19.39
N ASN A 190 -1.02 5.05 -18.95
CA ASN A 190 -1.34 5.04 -17.54
C ASN A 190 -1.39 3.60 -17.00
N TRP A 191 -1.17 3.48 -15.69
CA TRP A 191 -1.33 2.23 -14.96
C TRP A 191 -2.74 1.66 -15.10
N MET A 192 -2.85 0.33 -15.00
CA MET A 192 -4.12 -0.40 -15.06
C MET A 192 -4.92 -0.16 -16.36
N THR A 193 -4.22 0.10 -17.47
CA THR A 193 -4.85 0.17 -18.78
C THR A 193 -4.85 -1.20 -19.45
N HIS A 194 -6.02 -1.60 -19.92
CA HIS A 194 -6.24 -2.79 -20.75
C HIS A 194 -6.19 -2.39 -22.23
#